data_AF-A0A847VE53-F1
#
_entry.id   AF-A0A847VE53-F1
#
_cell.length_a   1.000
_cell.length_b   1.000
_cell.length_c   1.000
_cell.angle_alpha   90.00
_cell.angle_beta   90.00
_cell.angle_gamma   90.00
#
_symmetry.space_group_name_H-M   'P 1'
#
loop_
_entity.id
_entity.type
_entity.pdbx_description
1 polymer ?
#
loop_
_entity_poly.entity_id
_entity_poly.type
_entity_poly.pdbx_seq_one_letter_code
_entity_poly.pdbx_strand_id
1 'polypeptide(L)'
;LDTQHTYAAGYDWVNNLDGVVDDVGETLGYNRVKAIHVNDSAVELGSNKDRHANIGEGKLGLDTVYNILHREEFKNIPFILETPALKSPESMGDEIEKLKKIAIND
;
A
#
# COMPACT_ATOMS: atom_id res chain seq x y z
N LEU A 1 3.80 2.52 8.37
CA LEU A 1 4.49 1.94 7.19
C LEU A 1 3.80 2.52 5.97
N ASP A 2 4.53 2.95 4.96
CA ASP A 2 3.92 3.48 3.72
C ASP A 2 4.44 2.68 2.53
N THR A 3 3.51 2.11 1.76
CA THR A 3 3.85 1.19 0.65
C THR A 3 4.49 1.92 -0.52
N GLN A 4 4.07 3.15 -0.83
CA GLN A 4 4.67 3.94 -1.90
C GLN A 4 6.09 4.36 -1.53
N HIS A 5 6.28 4.90 -0.32
CA HIS A 5 7.57 5.40 0.12
C HIS A 5 8.61 4.27 0.19
N THR A 6 8.23 3.12 0.76
CA THR A 6 9.13 1.97 0.86
C THR A 6 9.43 1.37 -0.51
N TYR A 7 8.47 1.33 -1.44
CA TYR A 7 8.72 0.98 -2.83
C TYR A 7 9.70 1.94 -3.50
N ALA A 8 9.49 3.25 -3.39
CA ALA A 8 10.42 4.23 -3.94
C ALA A 8 11.80 4.21 -3.27
N ALA A 9 11.91 3.68 -2.04
CA ALA A 9 13.17 3.47 -1.33
C ALA A 9 13.88 2.14 -1.72
N GLY A 10 13.22 1.24 -2.45
CA GLY A 10 13.83 0.01 -2.96
C GLY A 10 13.27 -1.30 -2.39
N TYR A 11 12.24 -1.25 -1.53
CA TYR A 11 11.57 -2.46 -1.04
C TYR A 11 10.56 -2.95 -2.10
N ASP A 12 10.86 -4.09 -2.72
CA ASP A 12 10.08 -4.60 -3.84
C ASP A 12 8.81 -5.34 -3.40
N TRP A 13 7.74 -4.57 -3.15
CA TRP A 13 6.40 -5.09 -2.85
C TRP A 13 5.77 -5.92 -3.98
N VAL A 14 6.23 -5.74 -5.22
CA VAL A 14 5.60 -6.34 -6.41
C VAL A 14 6.12 -7.73 -6.64
N ASN A 15 7.45 -7.90 -6.63
CA ASN A 15 8.09 -9.17 -6.94
C ASN A 15 8.66 -9.89 -5.71
N ASN A 16 8.71 -9.23 -4.55
CA ASN A 16 9.28 -9.79 -3.32
C ASN A 16 8.47 -9.40 -2.07
N LEU A 17 7.14 -9.48 -2.17
CA LEU A 17 6.22 -9.11 -1.09
C LEU A 17 6.60 -9.77 0.25
N ASP A 18 6.84 -11.09 0.25
CA ASP A 18 7.19 -11.83 1.48
C ASP A 18 8.46 -11.30 2.12
N GLY A 19 9.51 -11.06 1.33
CA GLY A 19 10.76 -10.51 1.86
C GLY A 19 10.58 -9.12 2.48
N VAL A 20 9.74 -8.26 1.90
CA VAL A 20 9.46 -6.95 2.49
C VAL A 20 8.66 -7.07 3.79
N VAL A 21 7.71 -8.00 3.86
CA VAL A 21 6.94 -8.26 5.09
C VAL A 21 7.84 -8.81 6.19
N ASP A 22 8.73 -9.75 5.86
CA ASP A 22 9.73 -10.29 6.78
C ASP A 22 10.66 -9.18 7.31
N ASP A 23 11.17 -8.30 6.43
CA ASP A 23 12.00 -7.17 6.83
C ASP A 23 11.29 -6.25 7.84
N VAL A 24 9.98 -6.01 7.66
CA VAL A 24 9.17 -5.23 8.61
C VAL A 24 9.09 -5.96 9.96
N GLY A 25 8.85 -7.26 9.96
CA GLY A 25 8.78 -8.09 11.15
C GLY A 25 10.10 -8.12 11.93
N GLU A 26 11.21 -8.33 11.25
CA GLU A 26 12.54 -8.42 11.86
C GLU A 26 13.07 -7.06 12.34
N THR A 27 12.89 -6.01 11.53
CA THR A 27 13.48 -4.70 11.81
C THR A 27 12.65 -3.89 12.81
N LEU A 28 11.33 -3.87 12.64
CA LEU A 28 10.43 -3.04 13.45
C LEU A 28 9.66 -3.86 14.47
N GLY A 29 9.24 -5.07 14.10
CA GLY A 29 8.22 -5.85 14.79
C GLY A 29 6.81 -5.33 14.47
N TYR A 30 5.92 -6.23 14.03
CA TYR A 30 4.57 -5.87 13.58
C TYR A 30 3.75 -5.11 14.63
N ASN A 31 3.92 -5.43 15.92
CA ASN A 31 3.23 -4.76 17.02
C ASN A 31 3.58 -3.27 17.15
N ARG A 32 4.68 -2.81 16.56
CA ARG A 32 5.06 -1.39 16.53
C ARG A 32 4.50 -0.65 15.31
N VAL A 33 4.06 -1.37 14.28
CA VAL A 33 3.39 -0.77 13.12
C VAL A 33 1.94 -0.46 13.51
N LYS A 34 1.63 0.84 13.66
CA LYS A 34 0.29 1.29 14.11
C LYS A 34 -0.66 1.67 12.99
N ALA A 35 -0.14 1.89 11.80
CA ALA A 35 -0.90 2.16 10.59
C ALA A 35 -0.08 1.79 9.36
N ILE A 36 -0.78 1.39 8.30
CA ILE A 36 -0.22 1.21 6.97
C ILE A 36 -0.89 2.22 6.05
N HIS A 37 -0.10 3.10 5.47
CA HIS A 37 -0.56 3.95 4.38
C HIS A 37 -0.43 3.12 3.11
N VAL A 38 -1.58 2.72 2.55
CA VAL A 38 -1.64 1.88 1.35
C VAL A 38 -1.81 2.80 0.15
N ASN A 39 -0.70 3.06 -0.51
CA ASN A 39 -0.61 3.95 -1.65
C ASN A 39 0.04 3.20 -2.81
N ASP A 40 -0.51 3.34 -4.01
CA ASP A 40 0.16 2.89 -5.22
C ASP A 40 1.25 3.91 -5.61
N SER A 41 2.21 3.53 -6.44
CA SER A 41 3.33 4.38 -6.83
C SER A 41 3.23 4.84 -8.28
N ALA A 42 3.29 6.14 -8.52
CA ALA A 42 3.38 6.70 -9.86
C ALA A 42 4.80 6.63 -10.46
N VAL A 43 5.77 6.06 -9.72
CA VAL A 43 7.19 6.06 -10.07
C VAL A 43 7.79 4.67 -9.85
N GLU A 44 8.92 4.41 -10.50
CA GLU A 44 9.60 3.11 -10.44
C GLU A 44 10.18 2.79 -9.04
N LEU A 45 10.39 1.50 -8.80
CA LEU A 45 11.13 0.96 -7.65
C LEU A 45 12.47 1.67 -7.49
N GLY A 46 12.81 2.08 -6.26
CA GLY A 46 14.09 2.72 -5.98
C GLY A 46 14.28 4.11 -6.60
N SER A 47 13.20 4.74 -7.11
CA SER A 47 13.27 6.05 -7.76
C SER A 47 13.61 7.21 -6.80
N ASN A 48 13.52 7.00 -5.48
CA ASN A 48 13.68 8.04 -4.45
C ASN A 48 12.75 9.24 -4.67
N LYS A 49 11.57 9.01 -5.27
CA LYS A 49 10.54 10.03 -5.48
C LYS A 49 9.28 9.63 -4.73
N ASP A 50 8.76 10.57 -3.96
CA ASP A 50 7.48 10.46 -3.29
C ASP A 50 6.37 10.95 -4.24
N ARG A 51 5.75 10.01 -4.95
CA ARG A 51 4.68 10.28 -5.93
C ARG A 51 3.66 9.16 -5.88
N HIS A 52 2.56 9.43 -5.18
CA HIS A 52 1.44 8.53 -5.04
C HIS A 52 0.64 8.43 -6.35
N ALA A 53 0.16 7.23 -6.64
CA ALA A 53 -0.88 6.96 -7.63
C ALA A 53 -2.16 6.51 -6.92
N ASN A 54 -3.29 6.58 -7.63
CA ASN A 54 -4.51 5.93 -7.18
C ASN A 54 -4.32 4.41 -7.20
N ILE A 55 -5.08 3.70 -6.38
CA ILE A 55 -5.03 2.25 -6.24
C ILE A 55 -5.29 1.59 -7.60
N GLY A 56 -4.29 0.84 -8.07
CA GLY A 56 -4.32 0.10 -9.32
C GLY A 56 -3.84 0.86 -10.55
N GLU A 57 -3.51 2.15 -10.40
CA GLU A 57 -3.06 3.01 -11.50
C GLU A 57 -1.55 3.23 -11.50
N GLY A 58 -0.84 2.63 -10.54
CA GLY A 58 0.61 2.76 -10.39
C GLY A 58 1.39 1.47 -10.61
N LYS A 59 2.61 1.46 -10.10
CA LYS A 59 3.61 0.41 -10.26
C LYS A 59 3.46 -0.73 -9.27
N LEU A 60 2.76 -0.53 -8.15
CA LEU A 60 2.39 -1.65 -7.28
C LEU A 60 1.25 -2.42 -7.94
N GLY A 61 0.25 -1.73 -8.46
CA GLY A 61 -0.89 -2.34 -9.13
C GLY A 61 -1.87 -3.02 -8.15
N LEU A 62 -3.01 -3.45 -8.70
CA LEU A 62 -4.12 -3.99 -7.91
C LEU A 62 -3.77 -5.30 -7.20
N ASP A 63 -3.06 -6.22 -7.87
CA ASP A 63 -2.74 -7.53 -7.31
C ASP A 63 -1.84 -7.41 -6.07
N THR A 64 -0.83 -6.53 -6.11
CA THR A 64 0.03 -6.26 -4.95
C THR A 64 -0.76 -5.62 -3.82
N VAL A 65 -1.62 -4.64 -4.12
CA VAL A 65 -2.48 -4.02 -3.09
C VAL A 65 -3.41 -5.07 -2.46
N TYR A 66 -4.05 -5.92 -3.26
CA TYR A 66 -4.88 -7.02 -2.76
C TYR A 66 -4.08 -7.93 -1.81
N ASN A 67 -2.89 -8.34 -2.22
CA ASN A 67 -2.05 -9.22 -1.40
C ASN A 67 -1.60 -8.55 -0.09
N ILE A 68 -1.32 -7.24 -0.10
CA ILE A 68 -0.98 -6.47 1.12
C ILE A 68 -2.16 -6.42 2.09
N LEU A 69 -3.36 -6.14 1.60
CA LEU A 69 -4.57 -6.02 2.44
C LEU A 69 -4.93 -7.34 3.13
N HIS A 70 -4.58 -8.48 2.53
CA HIS A 70 -4.88 -9.81 3.04
C HIS A 70 -3.74 -10.48 3.80
N ARG A 71 -2.69 -9.74 4.16
CA ARG A 71 -1.61 -10.27 5.02
C ARG A 71 -2.09 -10.51 6.43
N GLU A 72 -1.88 -11.72 6.92
CA GLU A 72 -2.19 -12.10 8.31
C GLU A 72 -1.41 -11.25 9.33
N GLU A 73 -0.19 -10.84 8.98
CA GLU A 73 0.66 -9.97 9.78
C GLU A 73 0.07 -8.57 9.94
N PHE A 74 -0.75 -8.13 8.97
CA PHE A 74 -1.32 -6.78 8.90
C PHE A 74 -2.80 -6.70 9.24
N LYS A 75 -3.48 -7.84 9.46
CA LYS A 75 -4.95 -7.90 9.66
C LYS A 75 -5.55 -7.00 10.73
N ASN A 76 -4.78 -6.67 11.76
CA ASN A 76 -5.22 -5.82 12.88
C ASN A 76 -4.66 -4.39 12.81
N ILE A 77 -4.01 -4.04 11.70
CA ILE A 77 -3.42 -2.72 11.48
C ILE A 77 -4.33 -1.94 10.53
N PRO A 78 -4.73 -0.70 10.88
CA PRO A 78 -5.56 0.11 10.00
C PRO A 78 -4.81 0.50 8.72
N PHE A 79 -5.52 0.45 7.60
CA PHE A 79 -5.07 0.95 6.31
C PHE A 79 -5.62 2.36 6.06
N ILE A 80 -4.75 3.26 5.58
CA ILE A 80 -5.04 4.67 5.30
C ILE A 80 -4.66 4.97 3.85
N LEU A 81 -5.53 5.68 3.13
CA LEU A 81 -5.25 6.17 1.77
C LEU A 81 -4.67 7.59 1.85
N GLU A 82 -3.71 7.91 0.98
CA GLU A 82 -3.18 9.26 0.73
C GLU A 82 -3.04 9.51 -0.78
N THR A 83 -3.93 8.92 -1.58
CA THR A 83 -3.85 8.95 -3.05
C THR A 83 -4.35 10.29 -3.63
N PRO A 84 -3.98 10.63 -4.88
CA PRO A 84 -4.45 11.84 -5.54
C PRO A 84 -5.98 12.00 -5.58
N ALA A 85 -6.74 10.90 -5.64
CA ALA A 85 -8.20 10.90 -5.62
C ALA A 85 -8.80 11.51 -4.34
N LEU A 86 -8.06 11.61 -3.24
CA LEU A 86 -8.57 12.21 -2.01
C LEU A 86 -8.63 13.75 -2.04
N LYS A 87 -8.16 14.38 -3.12
CA LYS A 87 -8.16 15.85 -3.26
C LYS A 87 -9.54 16.46 -3.50
N SER A 88 -10.54 15.67 -3.87
CA SER A 88 -11.93 16.14 -3.93
C SER A 88 -12.89 15.09 -3.33
N PRO A 89 -14.04 15.51 -2.78
CA PRO A 89 -15.05 14.58 -2.27
C PRO A 89 -15.59 13.62 -3.33
N GLU A 90 -15.67 14.07 -4.58
CA GLU A 90 -16.20 13.30 -5.71
C GLU A 90 -15.32 12.07 -6.01
N SER A 91 -14.01 12.26 -6.19
CA SER A 91 -13.09 11.15 -6.46
C SER A 91 -12.72 10.36 -5.20
N MET A 92 -12.82 10.97 -4.02
CA MET A 92 -12.55 10.30 -2.74
C MET A 92 -13.50 9.12 -2.51
N GLY A 93 -14.79 9.31 -2.78
CA GLY A 93 -15.79 8.25 -2.61
C GLY A 93 -15.47 7.02 -3.45
N ASP A 94 -15.18 7.23 -4.73
CA ASP A 94 -14.88 6.15 -5.68
C ASP A 94 -13.63 5.36 -5.27
N GLU A 95 -12.58 6.05 -4.82
CA GLU A 95 -11.32 5.41 -4.40
C GLU A 95 -11.49 4.60 -3.11
N ILE A 96 -12.24 5.13 -2.14
CA ILE A 96 -12.57 4.41 -0.90
C ILE A 96 -13.38 3.16 -1.21
N GLU A 97 -14.40 3.27 -2.06
CA GLU A 97 -15.24 2.13 -2.44
C GLU A 97 -14.43 1.08 -3.24
N LYS A 98 -13.50 1.51 -4.09
CA LYS A 98 -12.55 0.61 -4.76
C LYS A 98 -11.73 -0.19 -3.73
N LEU A 99 -11.10 0.48 -2.76
CA LEU A 99 -10.29 -0.20 -1.74
C LEU A 99 -11.14 -1.16 -0.88
N LYS A 100 -12.35 -0.75 -0.48
CA LYS A 100 -13.27 -1.62 0.27
C LYS A 100 -13.62 -2.89 -0.49
N LYS A 101 -13.91 -2.80 -1.79
CA LYS A 101 -14.20 -3.97 -2.64
C LYS A 101 -13.01 -4.90 -2.74
N ILE A 102 -11.79 -4.37 -2.73
CA ILE A 102 -10.58 -5.20 -2.71
C ILE A 102 -10.45 -5.87 -1.33
N ALA A 103 -10.71 -5.16 -0.24
CA ALA A 103 -10.54 -5.66 1.13
C ALA A 103 -11.62 -6.66 1.61
N ILE A 104 -12.84 -6.53 1.09
CA ILE A 104 -13.97 -7.40 1.40
C ILE A 104 -14.03 -8.42 0.28
N ASN A 105 -13.41 -9.59 0.45
CA ASN A 105 -13.56 -10.72 -0.47
C ASN A 105 -15.06 -10.95 -0.76
N ASP A 106 -15.44 -10.90 -2.04
CA ASP A 106 -16.58 -11.68 -2.56
C ASP A 106 -16.11 -13.10 -2.88
#